data_AF-A0A7K7KP32-F1
#
_entry.id   AF-A0A7K7KP32-F1
#
_cell.length_a   1.000
_cell.length_b   1.000
_cell.length_c   1.000
_cell.angle_alpha   90.00
_cell.angle_beta   90.00
_cell.angle_gamma   90.00
#
_symmetry.space_group_name_H-M   'P 1'
#
loop_
_entity.id
_entity.type
_entity.pdbx_description
1 polymer ?
#
loop_
_entity_poly.entity_id
_entity_poly.type
_entity_poly.pdbx_seq_one_letter_code
_entity_poly.pdbx_strand_id
1 'polypeptide(L)'
;MKPFIVLALCCSFLSSRATPLPFEFLDCDNPDVFEAVDTALKKYNGDSTSGNQFALYMVMEAKRTVGPDKQLHVKYRIQETTCAAEENKPWQDCDYKASAEAKTGECTAQVHINNVEGTSNVSQDCQIVPVPPKVTHSQAVCLGCFHDIASDTLQVSEILKRAIQKFNKHSNEVSLFKLVEIKEAKRQVVAGWNYVIKYEIKETNCSKAQFQELTTECKTISQG
;
A
#
# COMPACT_ATOMS: atom_id res chain seq x y z
N MET A 1 78.49 -13.18 -2.72
CA MET A 1 77.63 -12.48 -3.70
C MET A 1 76.75 -13.52 -4.38
N LYS A 2 75.44 -13.51 -4.12
CA LYS A 2 74.46 -14.48 -4.66
C LYS A 2 73.66 -13.81 -5.77
N PRO A 3 73.54 -14.37 -6.99
CA PRO A 3 72.60 -13.85 -7.97
C PRO A 3 71.20 -14.41 -7.68
N PHE A 4 70.22 -13.52 -7.50
CA PHE A 4 68.80 -13.88 -7.53
C PHE A 4 68.35 -13.95 -8.98
N ILE A 5 67.95 -15.13 -9.44
CA ILE A 5 67.32 -15.33 -10.76
C ILE A 5 65.83 -15.08 -10.56
N VAL A 6 65.30 -14.04 -11.21
CA VAL A 6 63.86 -13.75 -11.27
C VAL A 6 63.26 -14.56 -12.41
N LEU A 7 62.43 -15.55 -12.07
CA LEU A 7 61.69 -16.34 -13.04
C LEU A 7 60.41 -15.58 -13.43
N ALA A 8 60.45 -14.87 -14.56
CA ALA A 8 59.27 -14.23 -15.13
C ALA A 8 58.41 -15.30 -15.84
N LEU A 9 57.40 -15.83 -15.14
CA LEU A 9 56.34 -16.63 -15.75
C LEU A 9 55.51 -15.74 -16.66
N CYS A 10 55.81 -15.80 -17.96
CA CYS A 10 54.99 -15.21 -19.00
C CYS A 10 53.70 -16.03 -19.11
N CYS A 11 52.69 -15.70 -18.30
CA CYS A 11 51.32 -16.13 -18.55
C CYS A 11 50.87 -15.45 -19.84
N SER A 12 51.17 -16.07 -20.98
CA SER A 12 50.50 -15.78 -22.24
C SER A 12 49.00 -15.97 -22.00
N PHE A 13 48.30 -14.85 -21.84
CA PHE A 13 46.85 -14.77 -21.80
C PHE A 13 46.32 -15.31 -23.13
N LEU A 14 46.16 -16.62 -23.23
CA LEU A 14 45.21 -17.25 -24.12
C LEU A 14 43.84 -16.81 -23.60
N SER A 15 43.41 -15.60 -23.96
CA SER A 15 42.01 -15.21 -23.84
C SER A 15 41.23 -16.06 -24.83
N SER A 16 40.91 -17.29 -24.45
CA SER A 16 39.85 -18.07 -25.07
C SER A 16 38.56 -17.27 -24.88
N ARG A 17 38.22 -16.42 -25.85
CA ARG A 17 36.87 -15.89 -25.94
C ARG A 17 35.99 -17.08 -26.26
N ALA A 18 35.21 -17.53 -25.29
CA ALA A 18 34.13 -18.48 -25.56
C ALA A 18 33.19 -17.80 -26.57
N THR A 19 33.09 -18.34 -27.77
CA THR A 19 32.09 -17.92 -28.75
C THR A 19 30.73 -18.38 -28.21
N PRO A 20 29.77 -17.47 -27.96
CA PRO A 20 28.45 -17.89 -27.52
C PRO A 20 27.84 -18.82 -28.57
N LEU A 21 27.25 -19.92 -28.11
CA LEU A 21 26.58 -20.87 -29.00
C LEU A 21 25.46 -20.13 -29.75
N PRO A 22 25.24 -20.45 -31.05
CA PRO A 22 24.10 -19.92 -31.78
C PRO A 22 22.81 -20.26 -31.05
N PHE A 23 21.89 -19.30 -31.01
CA PHE A 23 20.58 -19.50 -30.42
C PHE A 23 19.48 -19.15 -31.44
N GLU A 24 18.34 -19.80 -31.27
CA GLU A 24 17.13 -19.58 -32.06
C GLU A 24 16.01 -19.16 -31.11
N PHE A 25 15.25 -18.12 -31.48
CA PHE A 25 14.05 -17.74 -30.74
C PHE A 25 12.94 -18.74 -31.03
N LEU A 26 12.23 -19.15 -29.98
CA LEU A 26 11.06 -20.00 -30.09
C LEU A 26 9.80 -19.19 -29.83
N ASP A 27 8.71 -19.61 -30.44
CA ASP A 27 7.38 -19.13 -30.09
C ASP A 27 7.05 -19.50 -28.63
N CYS A 28 6.41 -18.60 -27.89
CA CYS A 28 6.01 -18.82 -26.52
C CYS A 28 5.00 -19.96 -26.38
N ASP A 29 4.19 -20.20 -27.42
CA ASP A 29 3.19 -21.28 -27.46
C ASP A 29 3.79 -22.63 -27.90
N ASN A 30 5.10 -22.69 -28.13
CA ASN A 30 5.78 -23.92 -28.51
C ASN A 30 5.71 -24.97 -27.37
N PRO A 31 5.32 -26.23 -27.64
CA PRO A 31 5.22 -27.26 -26.61
C PRO A 31 6.54 -27.55 -25.88
N ASP A 32 7.70 -27.46 -26.56
CA ASP A 32 9.01 -27.60 -25.92
C ASP A 32 9.28 -26.46 -24.91
N VAL A 33 8.74 -25.26 -25.18
CA VAL A 33 8.84 -24.11 -24.27
C VAL A 33 7.97 -24.33 -23.03
N PHE A 34 6.75 -24.83 -23.22
CA PHE A 34 5.88 -25.19 -22.10
C PHE A 34 6.48 -26.31 -21.25
N GLU A 35 7.06 -27.35 -21.85
CA GLU A 35 7.76 -28.42 -21.14
C GLU A 35 8.94 -27.90 -20.30
N ALA A 36 9.72 -26.97 -20.85
CA ALA A 36 10.82 -26.34 -20.13
C ALA A 36 10.31 -25.51 -18.93
N VAL A 37 9.26 -24.72 -19.12
CA VAL A 37 8.67 -23.90 -18.05
C VAL A 37 8.01 -24.78 -16.98
N ASP A 38 7.31 -25.84 -17.37
CA ASP A 38 6.72 -26.81 -16.44
C ASP A 38 7.79 -27.49 -15.58
N THR A 39 8.89 -27.92 -16.21
CA THR A 39 10.03 -28.52 -15.52
C THR A 39 10.66 -27.55 -14.52
N ALA A 40 10.88 -26.31 -14.95
CA ALA A 40 11.46 -25.25 -14.12
C ALA A 40 10.56 -24.88 -12.93
N LEU A 41 9.26 -24.70 -13.19
CA LEU A 41 8.29 -24.32 -12.17
C LEU A 41 8.00 -25.45 -11.16
N LYS A 42 7.94 -26.71 -11.61
CA LYS A 42 7.85 -27.86 -10.72
C LYS A 42 9.04 -27.94 -9.78
N LYS A 43 10.26 -27.70 -10.29
CA LYS A 43 11.45 -27.62 -9.45
C LYS A 43 11.35 -26.46 -8.46
N TYR A 44 10.96 -25.27 -8.91
CA TYR A 44 10.79 -24.09 -8.04
C TYR A 44 9.85 -24.37 -6.86
N ASN A 45 8.66 -24.92 -7.16
CA ASN A 45 7.66 -25.22 -6.15
C ASN A 45 8.11 -26.37 -5.24
N GLY A 46 8.81 -27.38 -5.77
CA GLY A 46 9.33 -28.50 -4.99
C GLY A 46 10.49 -28.13 -4.06
N ASP A 47 11.27 -27.10 -4.39
CA ASP A 47 12.33 -26.57 -3.53
C ASP A 47 11.78 -25.68 -2.38
N SER A 48 10.52 -25.23 -2.49
CA SER A 48 9.86 -24.41 -1.47
C SER A 48 9.22 -25.28 -0.39
N THR A 49 9.60 -25.09 0.87
CA THR A 49 9.06 -25.83 2.02
C THR A 49 7.96 -25.09 2.78
N SER A 50 7.56 -23.90 2.31
CA SER A 50 6.53 -23.10 2.97
C SER A 50 5.83 -22.15 2.00
N GLY A 51 4.61 -21.74 2.35
CA GLY A 51 3.81 -20.82 1.55
C GLY A 51 2.96 -21.55 0.51
N ASN A 52 2.60 -20.85 -0.56
CA ASN A 52 1.77 -21.39 -1.62
C ASN A 52 2.61 -21.66 -2.87
N GLN A 53 2.15 -22.61 -3.68
CA GLN A 53 2.72 -22.86 -4.99
C GLN A 53 2.50 -21.65 -5.91
N PHE A 54 3.38 -21.49 -6.89
CA PHE A 54 3.21 -20.56 -7.98
C PHE A 54 2.77 -21.28 -9.25
N ALA A 55 1.91 -20.63 -10.04
CA ALA A 55 1.50 -21.08 -11.37
C ALA A 55 2.01 -20.11 -12.45
N LEU A 56 2.15 -20.64 -13.67
CA LEU A 56 2.60 -19.87 -14.83
C LEU A 56 1.55 -18.83 -15.26
N TYR A 57 1.89 -17.54 -15.14
CA TYR A 57 1.02 -16.46 -15.63
C TYR A 57 1.21 -16.22 -17.13
N MET A 58 2.46 -16.10 -17.61
CA MET A 58 2.77 -15.96 -19.04
C MET A 58 4.25 -16.21 -19.34
N VAL A 59 4.54 -16.67 -20.56
CA VAL A 59 5.92 -16.73 -21.09
C VAL A 59 6.23 -15.42 -21.81
N MET A 60 7.38 -14.82 -21.49
CA MET A 60 7.83 -13.54 -22.06
C MET A 60 8.80 -13.73 -23.22
N GLU A 61 9.68 -14.72 -23.12
CA GLU A 61 10.73 -14.98 -24.10
C GLU A 61 11.19 -16.44 -24.00
N ALA A 62 11.48 -17.07 -25.13
CA ALA A 62 12.08 -18.39 -25.19
C ALA A 62 13.16 -18.46 -26.28
N LYS A 63 14.30 -19.05 -25.94
CA LYS A 63 15.42 -19.29 -26.86
C LYS A 63 15.94 -20.70 -26.68
N ARG A 64 16.34 -21.34 -27.77
CA ARG A 64 17.01 -22.64 -27.76
C ARG A 64 18.44 -22.48 -28.25
N THR A 65 19.37 -23.13 -27.55
CA THR A 65 20.74 -23.29 -28.04
C THR A 65 20.77 -24.30 -29.19
N VAL A 66 21.37 -23.92 -30.32
CA VAL A 66 21.50 -24.81 -31.49
C VAL A 66 22.58 -25.85 -31.19
N GLY A 67 22.16 -27.11 -31.04
CA GLY A 67 23.04 -28.23 -30.68
C GLY A 67 22.28 -29.56 -30.56
N PRO A 68 23.00 -30.68 -30.31
CA PRO A 68 22.39 -32.00 -30.15
C PRO A 68 21.49 -32.09 -28.92
N ASP A 69 21.80 -31.31 -27.88
CA ASP A 69 21.03 -31.30 -26.63
C ASP A 69 19.91 -30.26 -26.66
N LYS A 70 18.76 -30.60 -26.05
CA LYS A 70 17.66 -29.65 -25.83
C LYS A 70 18.01 -28.75 -24.64
N GLN A 71 18.67 -27.62 -24.91
CA GLN A 71 18.89 -26.55 -23.93
C GLN A 71 18.03 -25.34 -24.26
N LEU A 72 17.07 -25.02 -23.39
CA LEU A 72 16.20 -23.86 -23.51
C LEU A 72 16.53 -22.82 -22.45
N HIS A 73 16.46 -21.55 -22.85
CA HIS A 73 16.46 -20.39 -21.98
C HIS A 73 15.09 -19.74 -22.06
N VAL A 74 14.36 -19.70 -20.95
CA VAL A 74 12.99 -19.19 -20.88
C VAL A 74 12.90 -18.08 -19.83
N LYS A 75 12.18 -17.01 -20.18
CA LYS A 75 11.79 -15.94 -19.27
C LYS A 75 10.27 -15.95 -19.15
N TYR A 76 9.74 -16.04 -17.94
CA TYR A 76 8.31 -16.19 -17.69
C TYR A 76 7.89 -15.50 -16.40
N ARG A 77 6.60 -15.20 -16.28
CA ARG A 77 5.98 -14.66 -15.08
C ARG A 77 5.19 -15.72 -14.35
N ILE A 78 5.22 -15.65 -13.03
CA ILE A 78 4.48 -16.53 -12.14
C ILE A 78 3.58 -15.73 -11.21
N GLN A 79 2.48 -16.35 -10.79
CA GLN A 79 1.55 -15.78 -9.83
C GLN A 79 1.23 -16.81 -8.75
N GLU A 80 1.14 -16.34 -7.50
CA GLU A 80 0.84 -17.17 -6.34
C GLU A 80 -0.56 -17.78 -6.44
N THR A 81 -0.66 -19.06 -6.11
CA THR A 81 -1.90 -19.84 -6.15
C THR A 81 -2.49 -20.07 -4.76
N THR A 82 -3.65 -20.71 -4.71
CA THR A 82 -4.31 -21.13 -3.47
C THR A 82 -3.79 -22.45 -2.90
N CYS A 83 -3.01 -23.22 -3.68
CA CYS A 83 -2.44 -24.49 -3.23
C CYS A 83 -1.24 -24.25 -2.30
N ALA A 84 -1.18 -24.94 -1.17
CA ALA A 84 0.01 -24.93 -0.32
C ALA A 84 1.19 -25.66 -1.00
N ALA A 85 2.42 -25.27 -0.68
CA ALA A 85 3.63 -25.86 -1.25
C ALA A 85 3.73 -27.38 -0.97
N GLU A 86 3.28 -27.80 0.21
CA GLU A 86 3.24 -29.20 0.63
C GLU A 86 2.10 -30.05 0.03
N GLU A 87 1.17 -29.44 -0.72
CA GLU A 87 0.14 -30.21 -1.41
C GLU A 87 0.74 -30.98 -2.58
N ASN A 88 0.45 -32.28 -2.68
CA ASN A 88 0.81 -33.12 -3.82
C ASN A 88 -0.09 -32.86 -5.03
N LYS A 89 -0.25 -31.59 -5.39
CA LYS A 89 -1.06 -31.13 -6.52
C LYS A 89 -0.14 -30.44 -7.55
N PRO A 90 -0.30 -30.72 -8.85
CA PRO A 90 0.44 -29.98 -9.87
C PRO A 90 -0.09 -28.54 -9.95
N TRP A 91 0.81 -27.59 -10.22
CA TRP A 91 0.47 -26.17 -10.28
C TRP A 91 -0.61 -25.84 -11.32
N GLN A 92 -0.74 -26.66 -12.37
CA GLN A 92 -1.76 -26.53 -13.42
C GLN A 92 -3.19 -26.68 -12.89
N ASP A 93 -3.38 -27.42 -11.80
CA ASP A 93 -4.69 -27.65 -11.20
C ASP A 93 -4.97 -26.64 -10.06
N CYS A 94 -4.08 -25.67 -9.83
CA CYS A 94 -4.19 -24.71 -8.75
C CYS A 94 -4.84 -23.41 -9.21
N ASP A 95 -5.82 -22.93 -8.44
CA ASP A 95 -6.45 -21.64 -8.72
C ASP A 95 -5.52 -20.50 -8.33
N TYR A 96 -5.53 -19.43 -9.12
CA TYR A 96 -4.82 -18.20 -8.76
C TYR A 96 -5.44 -17.54 -7.53
N LYS A 97 -4.59 -16.97 -6.66
CA LYS A 97 -5.07 -16.03 -5.65
C LYS A 97 -5.60 -14.76 -6.30
N ALA A 98 -6.48 -14.06 -5.58
CA ALA A 98 -6.94 -12.74 -5.98
C ALA A 98 -5.74 -11.82 -6.26
N SER A 99 -5.75 -11.11 -7.39
CA SER A 99 -4.60 -10.29 -7.84
C SER A 99 -4.14 -9.26 -6.80
N ALA A 100 -5.05 -8.76 -5.95
CA ALA A 100 -4.73 -7.83 -4.87
C ALA A 100 -4.00 -8.46 -3.68
N GLU A 101 -3.95 -9.79 -3.60
CA GLU A 101 -3.42 -10.58 -2.48
C GLU A 101 -2.35 -11.59 -2.94
N ALA A 102 -2.16 -11.75 -4.25
CA ALA A 102 -1.22 -12.69 -4.82
C ALA A 102 0.18 -12.06 -4.94
N LYS A 103 1.20 -12.77 -4.47
CA LYS A 103 2.58 -12.46 -4.89
C LYS A 103 2.72 -12.76 -6.39
N THR A 104 3.56 -12.00 -7.05
CA THR A 104 3.93 -12.23 -8.46
C THR A 104 5.43 -12.43 -8.56
N GLY A 105 5.91 -12.95 -9.67
CA GLY A 105 7.35 -13.08 -9.89
C GLY A 105 7.72 -13.09 -11.36
N GLU A 106 8.94 -12.67 -11.65
CA GLU A 106 9.58 -12.88 -12.95
C GLU A 106 10.73 -13.89 -12.79
N CYS A 107 10.68 -14.96 -13.56
CA CYS A 107 11.66 -16.03 -13.54
C CYS A 107 12.43 -16.07 -14.85
N THR A 108 13.72 -16.39 -14.75
CA THR A 108 14.59 -16.72 -15.88
C THR A 108 15.20 -18.09 -15.61
N ALA A 109 14.96 -19.06 -16.48
CA ALA A 109 15.43 -20.43 -16.33
C ALA A 109 16.22 -20.90 -17.55
N GLN A 110 17.29 -21.64 -17.29
CA GLN A 110 18.00 -22.46 -18.25
C GLN A 110 17.67 -23.92 -17.95
N VAL A 111 17.04 -24.59 -18.90
CA VAL A 111 16.55 -25.96 -18.76
C VAL A 111 17.24 -26.82 -19.80
N HIS A 112 18.00 -27.80 -19.32
CA HIS A 112 18.63 -28.82 -20.14
C HIS A 112 17.86 -30.13 -19.96
N ILE A 113 17.28 -30.64 -21.05
CA ILE A 113 16.47 -31.86 -21.07
C ILE A 113 17.28 -32.96 -21.75
N ASN A 114 17.70 -33.97 -20.98
CA ASN A 114 18.34 -35.16 -21.52
C ASN A 114 17.29 -36.25 -21.77
N ASN A 115 16.88 -36.40 -23.03
CA ASN A 115 15.85 -37.37 -23.44
C ASN A 115 16.30 -38.84 -23.27
N VAL A 116 17.60 -39.13 -23.17
CA VAL A 116 18.14 -40.49 -23.08
C VAL A 116 18.08 -41.02 -21.65
N GLU A 117 18.34 -40.17 -20.67
CA GLU A 117 18.39 -40.52 -19.25
C GLU A 117 17.12 -40.12 -18.48
N GLY A 118 16.21 -39.36 -19.11
CA GLY A 118 15.02 -38.82 -18.47
C GLY A 118 15.35 -37.80 -17.38
N THR A 119 16.58 -37.26 -17.37
CA THR A 119 17.07 -36.30 -16.39
C THR A 119 16.99 -34.89 -16.96
N SER A 120 16.59 -33.94 -16.12
CA SER A 120 16.59 -32.52 -16.45
C SER A 120 17.45 -31.74 -15.47
N ASN A 121 18.26 -30.82 -15.99
CA ASN A 121 19.00 -29.87 -15.17
C ASN A 121 18.41 -28.48 -15.37
N VAL A 122 17.95 -27.89 -14.28
CA VAL A 122 17.37 -26.55 -14.25
C VAL A 122 18.25 -25.65 -13.41
N SER A 123 18.75 -24.58 -14.03
CA SER A 123 19.33 -23.42 -13.35
C SER A 123 18.38 -22.26 -13.54
N GLN A 124 17.85 -21.69 -12.46
CA GLN A 124 16.86 -20.63 -12.55
C GLN A 124 17.03 -19.59 -11.45
N ASP A 125 16.58 -18.38 -11.74
CA ASP A 125 16.45 -17.27 -10.81
C ASP A 125 15.04 -16.67 -10.93
N CYS A 126 14.37 -16.49 -9.80
CA CYS A 126 13.01 -15.95 -9.73
C CYS A 126 12.98 -14.76 -8.77
N GLN A 127 12.64 -13.59 -9.32
CA GLN A 127 12.47 -12.36 -8.56
C GLN A 127 11.01 -12.22 -8.13
N ILE A 128 10.72 -12.57 -6.88
CA ILE A 128 9.37 -12.49 -6.31
C ILE A 128 9.06 -11.07 -5.85
N VAL A 129 7.98 -10.51 -6.40
CA VAL A 129 7.41 -9.23 -6.01
C VAL A 129 6.33 -9.48 -4.94
N PRO A 130 6.48 -8.95 -3.72
CA PRO A 130 5.47 -9.10 -2.67
C PRO A 130 4.19 -8.36 -3.03
N VAL A 131 3.11 -8.72 -2.35
CA VAL A 131 1.81 -8.05 -2.49
C VAL A 131 1.99 -6.55 -2.20
N PRO A 132 1.55 -5.65 -3.10
CA PRO A 132 1.58 -4.22 -2.84
C PRO A 132 0.81 -3.92 -1.54
N PRO A 133 1.32 -3.02 -0.69
CA PRO A 133 0.59 -2.63 0.51
C PRO A 133 -0.78 -2.10 0.11
N LYS A 134 -1.81 -2.53 0.85
CA LYS A 134 -3.17 -2.04 0.62
C LYS A 134 -3.17 -0.52 0.79
N VAL A 135 -3.37 0.21 -0.30
CA VAL A 135 -3.51 1.67 -0.26
C VAL A 135 -4.80 1.95 0.50
N THR A 136 -4.68 2.37 1.75
CA THR A 136 -5.81 2.90 2.49
C THR A 136 -6.15 4.24 1.87
N HIS A 137 -7.33 4.33 1.24
CA HIS A 137 -7.85 5.62 0.81
C HIS A 137 -8.06 6.48 2.05
N SER A 138 -7.14 7.42 2.30
CA SER A 138 -7.39 8.51 3.23
C SER A 138 -8.42 9.43 2.58
N GLN A 139 -9.64 9.43 3.10
CA GLN A 139 -10.63 10.41 2.68
C GLN A 139 -10.13 11.80 3.09
N ALA A 140 -9.94 12.69 2.11
CA ALA A 140 -9.62 14.07 2.40
C ALA A 140 -10.78 14.72 3.16
N VAL A 141 -10.47 15.44 4.24
CA VAL A 141 -11.47 16.14 5.05
C VAL A 141 -12.08 17.28 4.21
N CYS A 142 -13.41 17.27 4.03
CA CYS A 142 -14.14 18.32 3.31
C CYS A 142 -14.13 19.63 4.11
N LEU A 143 -13.14 20.52 3.92
CA LEU A 143 -13.06 21.77 4.68
C LEU A 143 -14.27 22.72 4.51
N GLY A 144 -14.99 22.59 3.39
CA GLY A 144 -16.22 23.35 3.12
C GLY A 144 -17.48 22.81 3.80
N CYS A 145 -17.41 21.62 4.40
CA CYS A 145 -18.49 21.02 5.16
C CYS A 145 -18.39 21.45 6.63
N PHE A 146 -19.52 21.45 7.36
CA PHE A 146 -19.48 21.66 8.80
C PHE A 146 -18.81 20.48 9.52
N HIS A 147 -17.84 20.81 10.36
CA HIS A 147 -17.21 19.88 11.28
C HIS A 147 -17.45 20.30 12.70
N ASP A 148 -17.65 19.33 13.58
CA ASP A 148 -17.71 19.57 15.02
C ASP A 148 -16.36 20.12 15.49
N ILE A 149 -16.43 21.13 16.34
CA ILE A 149 -15.28 21.73 17.02
C ILE A 149 -15.52 21.69 18.51
N ALA A 150 -14.44 21.76 19.29
CA ALA A 150 -14.56 21.82 20.74
C ALA A 150 -15.28 23.10 21.19
N SER A 151 -16.28 22.93 22.05
CA SER A 151 -17.15 24.01 22.55
C SER A 151 -16.42 25.00 23.47
N ASP A 152 -15.31 24.58 24.10
CA ASP A 152 -14.53 25.35 25.07
C ASP A 152 -13.37 26.16 24.45
N THR A 153 -13.33 26.26 23.12
CA THR A 153 -12.32 27.07 22.44
C THR A 153 -12.46 28.56 22.73
N LEU A 154 -11.33 29.28 22.74
CA LEU A 154 -11.31 30.75 22.89
C LEU A 154 -12.16 31.46 21.82
N GLN A 155 -12.20 30.92 20.60
CA GLN A 155 -12.99 31.49 19.51
C GLN A 155 -14.50 31.34 19.74
N VAL A 156 -14.96 30.16 20.15
CA VAL A 156 -16.39 29.93 20.45
C VAL A 156 -16.83 30.80 21.63
N SER A 157 -16.02 30.89 22.68
CA SER A 157 -16.33 31.71 23.85
C SER A 157 -16.37 33.22 23.54
N GLU A 158 -15.47 33.74 22.70
CA GLU A 158 -15.52 35.13 22.23
C GLU A 158 -16.75 35.43 21.38
N ILE A 159 -17.11 34.54 20.46
CA ILE A 159 -18.30 34.68 19.61
C ILE A 159 -19.55 34.72 20.48
N LEU A 160 -19.69 33.78 21.43
CA LEU A 160 -20.83 33.72 22.33
C LEU A 160 -20.90 34.93 23.25
N LYS A 161 -19.77 35.41 23.77
CA LYS A 161 -19.72 36.66 24.56
C LYS A 161 -20.33 37.81 23.78
N ARG A 162 -19.88 38.05 22.54
CA ARG A 162 -20.42 39.12 21.69
C ARG A 162 -21.89 38.90 21.33
N ALA A 163 -22.29 37.66 21.04
CA ALA A 163 -23.67 37.32 20.70
C ALA A 163 -24.63 37.60 21.87
N ILE A 164 -24.25 37.20 23.09
CA ILE A 164 -25.05 37.41 24.30
C ILE A 164 -25.08 38.89 24.71
N GLN A 165 -23.96 39.61 24.60
CA GLN A 165 -23.94 41.06 24.80
C GLN A 165 -24.88 41.76 23.82
N LYS A 166 -24.83 41.40 22.53
CA LYS A 166 -25.74 41.94 21.52
C LYS A 166 -27.20 41.60 21.83
N PHE A 167 -27.49 40.37 22.24
CA PHE A 167 -28.84 39.96 22.66
C PHE A 167 -29.34 40.80 23.84
N ASN A 168 -28.56 40.89 24.92
CA ASN A 168 -28.93 41.67 26.10
C ASN A 168 -29.15 43.15 25.78
N LYS A 169 -28.35 43.72 24.88
CA LYS A 169 -28.48 45.13 24.49
C LYS A 169 -29.73 45.41 23.64
N HIS A 170 -30.13 44.49 22.78
CA HIS A 170 -31.15 44.76 21.74
C HIS A 170 -32.45 43.96 21.90
N SER A 171 -32.52 42.99 22.81
CA SER A 171 -33.77 42.26 23.09
C SER A 171 -34.73 43.14 23.88
N ASN A 172 -36.03 42.84 23.78
CA ASN A 172 -37.08 43.52 24.55
C ASN A 172 -37.22 42.98 25.98
N GLU A 173 -36.35 42.06 26.39
CA GLU A 173 -36.36 41.48 27.75
C GLU A 173 -36.03 42.53 28.81
N VAL A 174 -36.63 42.42 29.99
CA VAL A 174 -36.37 43.34 31.12
C VAL A 174 -35.06 43.00 31.83
N SER A 175 -34.72 41.72 31.87
CA SER A 175 -33.56 41.18 32.57
C SER A 175 -32.41 40.86 31.60
N LEU A 176 -31.21 40.78 32.15
CA LEU A 176 -30.03 40.28 31.44
C LEU A 176 -30.03 38.75 31.43
N PHE A 177 -29.56 38.15 30.34
CA PHE A 177 -29.42 36.71 30.16
C PHE A 177 -27.96 36.31 30.13
N LYS A 178 -27.63 35.16 30.72
CA LYS A 178 -26.27 34.62 30.81
C LYS A 178 -26.19 33.23 30.17
N LEU A 179 -25.05 32.91 29.57
CA LEU A 179 -24.74 31.58 29.05
C LEU A 179 -24.84 30.53 30.17
N VAL A 180 -25.47 29.40 29.85
CA VAL A 180 -25.55 28.21 30.71
C VAL A 180 -24.72 27.09 30.11
N GLU A 181 -25.01 26.74 28.86
CA GLU A 181 -24.43 25.56 28.21
C GLU A 181 -24.26 25.79 26.72
N ILE A 182 -23.20 25.19 26.16
CA ILE A 182 -22.97 25.09 24.72
C ILE A 182 -23.30 23.66 24.32
N LYS A 183 -24.35 23.48 23.51
CA LYS A 183 -24.86 22.16 23.10
C LYS A 183 -24.15 21.64 21.87
N GLU A 184 -23.72 22.54 20.98
CA GLU A 184 -23.09 22.19 19.71
C GLU A 184 -22.24 23.36 19.22
N ALA A 185 -21.05 23.07 18.69
CA ALA A 185 -20.23 24.04 17.99
C ALA A 185 -19.67 23.40 16.71
N LYS A 186 -19.96 24.01 15.57
CA LYS A 186 -19.53 23.57 14.25
C LYS A 186 -18.85 24.70 13.50
N ARG A 187 -17.90 24.34 12.64
CA ARG A 187 -17.17 25.27 11.78
C ARG A 187 -17.02 24.74 10.36
N GLN A 188 -17.09 25.64 9.39
CA GLN A 188 -16.76 25.37 7.99
C GLN A 188 -15.91 26.51 7.40
N VAL A 189 -15.21 26.22 6.30
CA VAL A 189 -14.52 27.21 5.47
C VAL A 189 -15.46 27.67 4.35
N VAL A 190 -15.63 28.98 4.22
CA VAL A 190 -16.32 29.69 3.13
C VAL A 190 -15.42 30.85 2.65
N ALA A 191 -15.95 32.06 2.47
CA ALA A 191 -15.15 33.30 2.41
C ALA A 191 -14.65 33.73 3.81
N GLY A 192 -13.92 32.85 4.49
CA GLY A 192 -13.55 32.94 5.91
C GLY A 192 -14.12 31.78 6.72
N TRP A 193 -14.17 31.94 8.05
CA TRP A 193 -14.73 30.92 8.95
C TRP A 193 -16.21 31.20 9.20
N ASN A 194 -17.06 30.19 8.95
CA ASN A 194 -18.47 30.22 9.34
C ASN A 194 -18.68 29.29 10.53
N TYR A 195 -19.36 29.79 11.57
CA TYR A 195 -19.61 29.08 12.82
C TYR A 195 -21.10 28.85 13.01
N VAL A 196 -21.48 27.63 13.40
CA VAL A 196 -22.84 27.30 13.87
C VAL A 196 -22.70 26.85 15.30
N ILE A 197 -23.26 27.63 16.23
CA ILE A 197 -23.17 27.34 17.67
C ILE A 197 -24.58 27.28 18.22
N LYS A 198 -24.94 26.15 18.83
CA LYS A 198 -26.19 25.99 19.60
C LYS A 198 -25.87 26.10 21.07
N TYR A 199 -26.56 26.99 21.76
CA TYR A 199 -26.29 27.32 23.14
C TYR A 199 -27.57 27.67 23.89
N GLU A 200 -27.52 27.56 25.21
CA GLU A 200 -28.60 27.90 26.12
C GLU A 200 -28.21 29.13 26.95
N ILE A 201 -29.13 30.09 27.04
CA ILE A 201 -29.03 31.24 27.93
C ILE A 201 -30.20 31.22 28.92
N LYS A 202 -29.97 31.67 30.15
CA LYS A 202 -31.01 31.83 31.17
C LYS A 202 -31.06 33.25 31.70
N GLU A 203 -32.26 33.65 32.09
CA GLU A 203 -32.51 34.91 32.76
C GLU A 203 -31.71 35.01 34.06
N THR A 204 -31.23 36.21 34.36
CA THR A 204 -30.48 36.51 35.59
C THR A 204 -31.27 37.45 36.49
N ASN A 205 -30.82 37.58 37.74
CA ASN A 205 -31.35 38.55 38.69
C ASN A 205 -31.01 40.02 38.37
N CYS A 206 -30.27 40.30 37.28
CA CYS A 206 -29.89 41.65 36.88
C CYS A 206 -30.90 42.23 35.89
N SER A 207 -31.49 43.39 36.23
CA SER A 207 -32.33 44.15 35.29
C SER A 207 -31.50 45.05 34.37
N LYS A 208 -31.96 45.26 33.13
CA LYS A 208 -31.32 46.19 32.19
C LYS A 208 -31.35 47.65 32.64
N ALA A 209 -32.30 48.01 33.52
CA ALA A 209 -32.39 49.35 34.09
C ALA A 209 -31.24 49.65 35.07
N GLN A 210 -30.75 48.63 35.77
CA GLN A 210 -29.68 48.75 36.77
C GLN A 210 -28.30 48.38 36.21
N PHE A 211 -28.25 47.44 35.26
CA PHE A 211 -27.02 46.91 34.68
C PHE A 211 -27.04 47.04 33.15
N GLN A 212 -26.06 47.75 32.60
CA GLN A 212 -25.90 47.86 31.15
C GLN A 212 -25.33 46.58 30.50
N GLU A 213 -24.55 45.81 31.26
CA GLU A 213 -23.82 44.62 30.82
C GLU A 213 -23.84 43.57 31.94
N LEU A 214 -23.56 42.31 31.60
CA LEU A 214 -23.40 41.25 32.59
C LEU A 214 -22.20 41.52 33.49
N THR A 215 -22.43 41.52 34.80
CA THR A 215 -21.38 41.56 35.82
C THR A 215 -21.26 40.20 36.50
N THR A 216 -20.26 40.04 37.36
CA THR A 216 -20.08 38.85 38.20
C THR A 216 -21.23 38.65 39.20
N GLU A 217 -21.98 39.70 39.50
CA GLU A 217 -23.13 39.68 40.41
C GLU A 217 -24.38 39.09 39.76
N CYS A 218 -24.44 39.07 38.42
CA CYS A 218 -25.56 38.52 37.66
C CYS A 218 -25.54 36.98 37.70
N LYS A 219 -26.44 36.43 38.50
CA LYS A 219 -26.66 34.99 38.70
C LYS A 219 -27.94 34.57 37.99
N THR A 220 -27.89 33.39 37.38
CA THR A 220 -29.06 32.79 36.73
C THR A 220 -30.15 32.50 37.77
N ILE A 221 -31.39 32.83 37.45
CA ILE A 221 -32.54 32.49 38.29
C ILE A 221 -32.90 31.02 38.00
N SER A 222 -32.90 30.18 39.02
CA SER A 222 -33.44 28.82 38.89
C SER A 222 -34.96 28.91 38.79
N GLN A 223 -35.53 28.55 37.65
CA GLN A 223 -36.95 28.16 37.61
C GLN A 223 -37.05 26.84 38.38
N GLY A 224 -37.79 26.87 39.50
CA GLY A 224 -38.11 25.69 40.30
C GLY A 224 -38.94 24.69 39.53
#